data_AF-A0A7Y4UA76-F1
#
_entry.id   AF-A0A7Y4UA76-F1
#
_cell.length_a   1.000
_cell.length_b   1.000
_cell.length_c   1.000
_cell.angle_alpha   90.00
_cell.angle_beta   90.00
_cell.angle_gamma   90.00
#
_symmetry.space_group_name_H-M   'P 1'
#
loop_
_entity.id
_entity.type
_entity.pdbx_description
1 polymer ?
#
loop_
_entity_poly.entity_id
_entity_poly.type
_entity_poly.pdbx_seq_one_letter_code
_entity_poly.pdbx_strand_id
1 'polypeptide(L)'
;APVVVNQESEPLPQALRFFYEDMRMPLLAADMRGHLLADLLVPAQPGRTLNDTINQLKAKYDFENAYRRRDEIRSVAKLAYRTGLFDFGHEHPSLAAHIKQIKEPDSESANRRADKTLLRLALEANYRLTRRETAEALFAPEHDAAYASELLEEFVNEKLADDEQGQYFIKQTDAFTRGLELPELFQIKNDMMQTRRATNEIYLPNDPDRLFDKAVEWRRTNFEASANCALQGCAALMGLYAQREPGLGTDGFHWGLATYASARAGVSFRKRDPQTAQGYYLAFFRLMQEGDYAWEMLRPLLPSLMSYFWMTITHELHLRIQSFTGHSAPGETVMAIVRELNDFGRDKFAELASDFASVNAAQLRTLIAQIEAAPAAPEQQMALKLLASAL
;
A
#
# COMPACT_ATOMS: atom_id res chain seq x y z
N ALA A 1 27.81 15.35 30.94
CA ALA A 1 27.88 14.49 29.74
C ALA A 1 26.62 13.66 29.71
N PRO A 2 25.83 13.65 28.62
CA PRO A 2 24.69 12.76 28.54
C PRO A 2 25.22 11.33 28.40
N VAL A 3 24.65 10.44 29.20
CA VAL A 3 24.90 9.00 29.15
C VAL A 3 24.39 8.51 27.80
N VAL A 4 25.30 8.21 26.88
CA VAL A 4 24.99 7.40 25.70
C VAL A 4 24.66 6.02 26.25
N VAL A 5 23.37 5.72 26.35
CA VAL A 5 22.92 4.35 26.53
C VAL A 5 23.33 3.64 25.24
N ASN A 6 24.41 2.87 25.30
CA ASN A 6 24.72 1.88 24.27
C ASN A 6 23.58 0.86 24.32
N GLN A 7 22.51 1.13 23.56
CA GLN A 7 21.62 0.07 23.11
C GLN A 7 22.46 -0.75 22.15
N GLU A 8 22.82 -1.97 22.54
CA GLU A 8 23.38 -2.94 21.61
C GLU A 8 22.40 -3.05 20.44
N SER A 9 22.83 -2.56 19.28
CA SER A 9 22.08 -2.69 18.04
C SER A 9 21.80 -4.17 17.79
N GLU A 10 20.53 -4.53 17.58
CA GLU A 10 20.16 -5.91 17.26
C GLU A 10 21.00 -6.45 16.08
N PRO A 11 21.39 -7.73 16.08
CA PRO A 11 22.09 -8.33 14.94
C PRO A 11 21.28 -8.16 13.66
N LEU A 12 21.95 -7.84 12.54
CA LEU A 12 21.29 -7.56 11.27
C LEU A 12 20.27 -8.64 10.83
N PRO A 13 20.56 -9.97 10.95
CA PRO A 13 19.58 -10.99 10.57
C PRO A 13 18.27 -10.90 11.36
N GLN A 14 18.34 -10.56 12.64
CA GLN A 14 17.17 -10.38 13.49
C GLN A 14 16.41 -9.10 13.13
N ALA A 15 17.14 -7.99 12.93
CA ALA A 15 16.54 -6.72 12.52
C ALA A 15 15.81 -6.82 11.18
N LEU A 16 16.41 -7.51 10.19
CA LEU A 16 15.76 -7.75 8.89
C LEU A 16 14.49 -8.57 9.05
N ARG A 17 14.52 -9.63 9.87
CA ARG A 17 13.34 -10.44 10.13
C ARG A 17 12.18 -9.60 10.67
N PHE A 18 12.43 -8.78 11.69
CA PHE A 18 11.41 -7.89 12.26
C PHE A 18 10.89 -6.89 11.22
N PHE A 19 11.78 -6.28 10.44
CA PHE A 19 11.39 -5.36 9.38
C PHE A 19 10.40 -5.98 8.38
N TYR A 20 10.65 -7.21 7.92
CA TYR A 20 9.74 -7.90 7.00
C TYR A 20 8.43 -8.35 7.67
N GLU A 21 8.48 -8.75 8.94
CA GLU A 21 7.29 -9.04 9.73
C GLU A 21 6.40 -7.80 9.90
N ASP A 22 7.01 -6.64 10.17
CA ASP A 22 6.34 -5.35 10.32
C ASP A 22 5.71 -4.89 9.00
N MET A 23 6.37 -5.10 7.86
CA MET A 23 5.79 -4.87 6.53
C MET A 23 4.65 -5.83 6.16
N ARG A 24 4.26 -6.77 7.05
CA ARG A 24 3.26 -7.83 6.78
C ARG A 24 3.64 -8.70 5.59
N MET A 25 4.94 -8.96 5.44
CA MET A 25 5.54 -9.84 4.44
C MET A 25 6.64 -10.67 5.11
N PRO A 26 6.30 -11.54 6.09
CA PRO A 26 7.28 -12.29 6.87
C PRO A 26 8.19 -13.15 5.98
N LEU A 27 9.47 -13.22 6.34
CA LEU A 27 10.43 -14.06 5.65
C LEU A 27 10.09 -15.55 5.86
N LEU A 28 9.66 -16.20 4.78
CA LEU A 28 9.60 -17.65 4.72
C LEU A 28 11.00 -18.21 4.48
N ALA A 29 11.21 -19.46 4.91
CA ALA A 29 12.41 -20.21 4.54
C ALA A 29 12.59 -20.17 3.01
N ALA A 30 13.83 -19.96 2.55
CA ALA A 30 14.10 -19.64 1.15
C ALA A 30 13.69 -20.77 0.18
N ASP A 31 13.85 -22.02 0.59
CA ASP A 31 13.38 -23.21 -0.11
C ASP A 31 11.84 -23.20 -0.26
N MET A 32 11.12 -22.92 0.82
CA MET A 32 9.66 -22.81 0.79
C MET A 32 9.21 -21.63 -0.07
N ARG A 33 9.85 -20.46 0.07
CA ARG A 33 9.58 -19.28 -0.76
C ARG A 33 9.75 -19.61 -2.23
N GLY A 34 10.84 -20.27 -2.62
CA GLY A 34 11.12 -20.58 -4.01
C GLY A 34 10.17 -21.59 -4.62
N HIS A 35 9.81 -22.64 -3.88
CA HIS A 35 8.78 -23.58 -4.32
C HIS A 35 7.41 -22.91 -4.48
N LEU A 36 6.98 -22.10 -3.49
CA LEU A 36 5.71 -21.38 -3.56
C LEU A 36 5.68 -20.37 -4.72
N LEU A 37 6.81 -19.71 -5.01
CA LEU A 37 6.89 -18.76 -6.13
C LEU A 37 6.74 -19.49 -7.46
N ALA A 38 7.44 -20.62 -7.64
CA ALA A 38 7.30 -21.46 -8.83
C ALA A 38 5.85 -21.96 -9.00
N ASP A 39 5.25 -22.46 -7.92
CA ASP A 39 3.85 -22.91 -7.92
C ASP A 39 2.85 -21.77 -8.17
N LEU A 40 3.15 -20.53 -7.75
CA LEU A 40 2.33 -19.34 -8.01
C LEU A 40 2.36 -18.94 -9.49
N LEU A 41 3.52 -19.08 -10.15
CA LEU A 41 3.68 -18.70 -11.56
C LEU A 41 2.92 -19.61 -12.53
N VAL A 42 2.72 -20.89 -12.18
CA VAL A 42 2.04 -21.87 -13.05
C VAL A 42 0.56 -21.52 -13.33
N PRO A 43 -0.30 -21.22 -12.33
CA PRO A 43 -1.69 -20.83 -12.56
C PRO A 43 -1.88 -19.33 -12.85
N ALA A 44 -0.83 -18.51 -12.75
CA ALA A 44 -0.91 -17.11 -13.11
C ALA A 44 -1.16 -16.97 -14.62
N GLN A 45 -2.12 -16.13 -15.00
CA GLN A 45 -2.45 -15.88 -16.41
C GLN A 45 -3.08 -14.50 -16.59
N PRO A 46 -2.96 -13.92 -17.80
CA PRO A 46 -3.63 -12.66 -18.12
C PRO A 46 -5.13 -12.68 -17.83
N GLY A 47 -5.66 -11.55 -17.36
CA GLY A 47 -7.07 -11.38 -17.00
C GLY A 47 -7.46 -11.96 -15.65
N ARG A 48 -6.56 -12.61 -14.90
CA ARG A 48 -6.78 -13.04 -13.52
C ARG A 48 -6.03 -12.16 -12.52
N THR A 49 -6.50 -12.17 -11.29
CA THR A 49 -5.81 -11.52 -10.17
C THR A 49 -4.89 -12.50 -9.45
N LEU A 50 -3.92 -12.01 -8.68
CA LEU A 50 -3.12 -12.88 -7.82
C LEU A 50 -3.96 -13.51 -6.71
N ASN A 51 -5.04 -12.87 -6.26
CA ASN A 51 -6.01 -13.48 -5.35
C ASN A 51 -6.66 -14.74 -5.93
N ASP A 52 -6.99 -14.74 -7.23
CA ASP A 52 -7.52 -15.94 -7.90
C ASP A 52 -6.49 -17.06 -7.93
N THR A 53 -5.24 -16.71 -8.21
CA THR A 53 -4.09 -17.62 -8.22
C THR A 53 -3.84 -18.22 -6.83
N ILE A 54 -3.87 -17.40 -5.78
CA ILE A 54 -3.74 -17.83 -4.37
C ILE A 54 -4.86 -18.82 -4.01
N ASN A 55 -6.11 -18.51 -4.37
CA ASN A 55 -7.26 -19.36 -4.08
C ASN A 55 -7.15 -20.72 -4.78
N GLN A 56 -6.76 -20.73 -6.05
CA GLN A 56 -6.56 -21.96 -6.81
C GLN A 56 -5.41 -22.79 -6.25
N LEU A 57 -4.27 -22.16 -5.92
CA LEU A 57 -3.12 -22.87 -5.39
C LEU A 57 -3.42 -23.45 -4.01
N LYS A 58 -4.16 -22.71 -3.17
CA LYS A 58 -4.61 -23.22 -1.88
C LYS A 58 -5.51 -24.45 -2.04
N ALA A 59 -6.46 -24.41 -2.98
CA ALA A 59 -7.33 -25.55 -3.27
C ALA A 59 -6.55 -26.77 -3.79
N LYS A 60 -5.53 -26.56 -4.64
CA LYS A 60 -4.63 -27.61 -5.11
C LYS A 60 -3.92 -28.29 -3.93
N TYR A 61 -3.31 -27.51 -3.04
CA TYR A 61 -2.61 -28.06 -1.88
C TYR A 61 -3.52 -28.81 -0.91
N ASP A 62 -4.75 -28.31 -0.69
CA ASP A 62 -5.74 -29.01 0.13
C ASP A 62 -6.14 -30.35 -0.48
N PHE A 63 -6.30 -30.41 -1.81
CA PHE A 63 -6.58 -31.65 -2.53
C PHE A 63 -5.41 -32.64 -2.48
N GLU A 64 -4.18 -32.15 -2.59
CA GLU A 64 -2.95 -32.96 -2.54
C GLU A 64 -2.54 -33.37 -1.11
N ASN A 65 -3.30 -32.96 -0.08
CA ASN A 65 -2.93 -33.09 1.34
C ASN A 65 -1.55 -32.49 1.68
N ALA A 66 -1.09 -31.52 0.88
CA ALA A 66 0.12 -30.77 1.15
C ALA A 66 -0.22 -29.60 2.08
N TYR A 67 0.23 -29.63 3.34
CA TYR A 67 -0.05 -28.52 4.24
C TYR A 67 0.73 -27.27 3.83
N ARG A 68 -0.01 -26.28 3.34
CA ARG A 68 0.44 -24.90 3.08
C ARG A 68 -0.61 -23.92 3.58
N ARG A 69 -0.20 -22.94 4.38
CA ARG A 69 -1.10 -21.90 4.90
C ARG A 69 -1.38 -20.89 3.81
N ARG A 70 -2.62 -20.39 3.75
CA ARG A 70 -3.00 -19.36 2.79
C ARG A 70 -2.16 -18.09 2.96
N ASP A 71 -1.78 -17.76 4.19
CA ASP A 71 -0.96 -16.59 4.49
C ASP A 71 0.48 -16.71 3.96
N GLU A 72 1.05 -17.93 3.91
CA GLU A 72 2.37 -18.17 3.31
C GLU A 72 2.33 -17.90 1.80
N ILE A 73 1.31 -18.45 1.12
CA ILE A 73 1.09 -18.23 -0.32
C ILE A 73 0.86 -16.73 -0.59
N ARG A 74 0.07 -16.06 0.26
CA ARG A 74 -0.21 -14.63 0.13
C ARG A 74 1.07 -13.80 0.30
N SER A 75 1.93 -14.11 1.27
CA SER A 75 3.21 -13.41 1.45
C SER A 75 4.13 -13.54 0.23
N VAL A 76 4.20 -14.72 -0.39
CA VAL A 76 4.97 -14.91 -1.63
C VAL A 76 4.36 -14.15 -2.79
N ALA A 77 3.02 -14.13 -2.92
CA ALA A 77 2.34 -13.34 -3.93
C ALA A 77 2.58 -11.83 -3.76
N LYS A 78 2.67 -11.34 -2.51
CA LYS A 78 3.04 -9.94 -2.23
C LYS A 78 4.43 -9.62 -2.74
N LEU A 79 5.40 -10.48 -2.45
CA LEU A 79 6.76 -10.33 -2.98
C LEU A 79 6.74 -10.38 -4.51
N ALA A 80 5.96 -11.28 -5.12
CA ALA A 80 5.93 -11.50 -6.56
C ALA A 80 5.42 -10.31 -7.40
N TYR A 81 4.48 -9.49 -6.90
CA TYR A 81 4.13 -8.25 -7.62
C TYR A 81 5.15 -7.13 -7.37
N ARG A 82 5.81 -7.09 -6.20
CA ARG A 82 6.84 -6.09 -5.85
C ARG A 82 8.16 -6.28 -6.61
N THR A 83 8.43 -7.50 -7.04
CA THR A 83 9.59 -7.88 -7.88
C THR A 83 9.41 -7.53 -9.36
N GLY A 84 8.19 -7.13 -9.76
CA GLY A 84 7.88 -6.83 -11.15
C GLY A 84 7.82 -8.07 -12.05
N LEU A 85 7.47 -9.24 -11.51
CA LEU A 85 7.25 -10.46 -12.30
C LEU A 85 5.99 -10.36 -13.17
N PHE A 86 5.08 -9.45 -12.83
CA PHE A 86 3.83 -9.22 -13.53
C PHE A 86 3.74 -7.77 -14.04
N ASP A 87 3.12 -7.60 -15.21
CA ASP A 87 2.58 -6.34 -15.68
C ASP A 87 1.09 -6.29 -15.34
N PHE A 88 0.63 -5.18 -14.76
CA PHE A 88 -0.78 -4.93 -14.46
C PHE A 88 -1.38 -3.85 -15.38
N GLY A 89 -0.64 -3.41 -16.41
CA GLY A 89 -1.09 -2.40 -17.35
C GLY A 89 -1.23 -1.03 -16.67
N HIS A 90 -2.45 -0.48 -16.71
CA HIS A 90 -2.77 0.81 -16.09
C HIS A 90 -3.15 0.69 -14.61
N GLU A 91 -3.43 -0.52 -14.12
CA GLU A 91 -3.76 -0.74 -12.71
C GLU A 91 -2.51 -0.66 -11.82
N HIS A 92 -2.69 -0.21 -10.58
CA HIS A 92 -1.63 -0.28 -9.59
C HIS A 92 -1.32 -1.75 -9.25
N PRO A 93 -0.04 -2.18 -9.24
CA PRO A 93 0.34 -3.53 -8.80
C PRO A 93 -0.22 -3.86 -7.42
N SER A 94 -0.99 -4.94 -7.32
CA SER A 94 -1.58 -5.40 -6.06
C SER A 94 -2.06 -6.85 -6.20
N LEU A 95 -2.52 -7.46 -5.11
CA LEU A 95 -3.08 -8.81 -5.17
C LEU A 95 -4.42 -8.88 -5.93
N ALA A 96 -5.14 -7.76 -6.01
CA ALA A 96 -6.45 -7.66 -6.65
C ALA A 96 -6.42 -7.03 -8.05
N ALA A 97 -5.24 -6.60 -8.51
CA ALA A 97 -5.06 -6.08 -9.85
C ALA A 97 -5.03 -7.22 -10.89
N HIS A 98 -5.57 -6.97 -12.07
CA HIS A 98 -5.53 -7.95 -13.15
C HIS A 98 -4.14 -8.03 -13.77
N ILE A 99 -3.62 -9.24 -13.87
CA ILE A 99 -2.40 -9.50 -14.61
C ILE A 99 -2.70 -9.23 -16.09
N LYS A 100 -1.92 -8.34 -16.71
CA LYS A 100 -1.92 -8.11 -18.15
C LYS A 100 -0.92 -9.04 -18.83
N GLN A 101 0.26 -9.19 -18.25
CA GLN A 101 1.33 -10.02 -18.78
C GLN A 101 2.21 -10.56 -17.66
N ILE A 102 2.77 -11.76 -17.85
CA ILE A 102 3.83 -12.32 -17.01
C ILE A 102 5.16 -11.93 -17.66
N LYS A 103 5.99 -11.14 -16.94
CA LYS A 103 7.27 -10.62 -17.45
C LYS A 103 8.41 -11.61 -17.29
N GLU A 104 8.33 -12.47 -16.29
CA GLU A 104 9.36 -13.46 -15.97
C GLU A 104 8.69 -14.77 -15.56
N PRO A 105 8.43 -15.68 -16.51
CA PRO A 105 7.81 -16.97 -16.23
C PRO A 105 8.81 -18.02 -15.74
N ASP A 106 10.12 -17.80 -15.92
CA ASP A 106 11.15 -18.73 -15.50
C ASP A 106 11.32 -18.70 -13.97
N SER A 107 11.26 -19.87 -13.34
CA SER A 107 11.23 -19.97 -11.88
C SER A 107 12.58 -19.62 -11.23
N GLU A 108 13.70 -19.95 -11.87
CA GLU A 108 15.03 -19.62 -11.36
C GLU A 108 15.28 -18.11 -11.43
N SER A 109 15.00 -17.51 -12.58
CA SER A 109 15.08 -16.07 -12.81
C SER A 109 14.12 -15.29 -11.90
N ALA A 110 12.91 -15.81 -11.67
CA ALA A 110 11.95 -15.21 -10.75
C ALA A 110 12.43 -15.24 -9.29
N ASN A 111 13.06 -16.33 -8.85
CA ASN A 111 13.64 -16.44 -7.52
C ASN A 111 14.80 -15.47 -7.31
N ARG A 112 15.70 -15.34 -8.30
CA ARG A 112 16.78 -14.34 -8.24
C ARG A 112 16.24 -12.91 -8.14
N ARG A 113 15.16 -12.59 -8.86
CA ARG A 113 14.48 -11.29 -8.75
C ARG A 113 13.82 -11.09 -7.39
N ALA A 114 13.25 -12.14 -6.80
CA ALA A 114 12.71 -12.14 -5.44
C ALA A 114 13.79 -11.81 -4.40
N ASP A 115 14.93 -12.49 -4.47
CA ASP A 115 16.10 -12.26 -3.63
C ASP A 115 16.61 -10.82 -3.77
N LYS A 116 16.81 -10.36 -5.01
CA LYS A 116 17.21 -8.97 -5.31
C LYS A 116 16.20 -7.95 -4.75
N THR A 117 14.91 -8.25 -4.79
CA THR A 117 13.88 -7.34 -4.28
C THR A 117 13.89 -7.24 -2.76
N LEU A 118 14.13 -8.35 -2.04
CA LEU A 118 14.34 -8.29 -0.59
C LEU A 118 15.51 -7.35 -0.27
N LEU A 119 16.67 -7.54 -0.91
CA LEU A 119 17.82 -6.64 -0.73
C LEU A 119 17.46 -5.17 -1.00
N ARG A 120 16.77 -4.89 -2.11
CA ARG A 120 16.33 -3.54 -2.45
C ARG A 120 15.48 -2.91 -1.35
N LEU A 121 14.49 -3.65 -0.84
CA LEU A 121 13.60 -3.15 0.22
C LEU A 121 14.37 -2.85 1.51
N ALA A 122 15.33 -3.70 1.89
CA ALA A 122 16.18 -3.46 3.06
C ALA A 122 17.09 -2.23 2.87
N LEU A 123 17.72 -2.08 1.70
CA LEU A 123 18.51 -0.89 1.37
C LEU A 123 17.66 0.39 1.37
N GLU A 124 16.49 0.35 0.74
CA GLU A 124 15.54 1.46 0.71
C GLU A 124 15.06 1.85 2.11
N ALA A 125 15.05 0.91 3.06
CA ALA A 125 14.77 1.14 4.48
C ALA A 125 16.01 1.53 5.31
N ASN A 126 17.08 2.00 4.65
CA ASN A 126 18.34 2.45 5.24
C ASN A 126 19.14 1.40 6.03
N TYR A 127 18.85 0.10 5.86
CA TYR A 127 19.74 -0.91 6.43
C TYR A 127 21.10 -0.89 5.74
N ARG A 128 22.16 -1.00 6.54
CA ARG A 128 23.51 -1.32 6.07
C ARG A 128 23.64 -2.83 5.97
N LEU A 129 23.92 -3.33 4.78
CA LEU A 129 23.96 -4.75 4.50
C LEU A 129 25.40 -5.25 4.38
N THR A 130 25.72 -6.36 5.05
CA THR A 130 26.96 -7.11 4.81
C THR A 130 26.65 -8.38 4.05
N ARG A 131 27.59 -8.85 3.21
CA ARG A 131 27.40 -10.03 2.35
C ARG A 131 27.03 -11.28 3.16
N ARG A 132 27.71 -11.49 4.29
CA ARG A 132 27.55 -12.68 5.14
C ARG A 132 26.21 -12.69 5.87
N GLU A 133 25.89 -11.62 6.59
CA GLU A 133 24.66 -11.56 7.41
C GLU A 133 23.41 -11.51 6.52
N THR A 134 23.52 -10.91 5.35
CA THR A 134 22.44 -10.88 4.36
C THR A 134 22.16 -12.26 3.79
N ALA A 135 23.21 -13.02 3.42
CA ALA A 135 23.05 -14.40 2.94
C ALA A 135 22.40 -15.28 4.01
N GLU A 136 22.88 -15.18 5.26
CA GLU A 136 22.33 -15.89 6.42
C GLU A 136 20.86 -15.56 6.68
N ALA A 137 20.46 -14.30 6.50
CA ALA A 137 19.11 -13.84 6.81
C ALA A 137 18.07 -14.13 5.72
N LEU A 138 18.45 -14.05 4.43
CA LEU A 138 17.48 -13.96 3.33
C LEU A 138 17.49 -15.14 2.36
N PHE A 139 18.62 -15.83 2.22
CA PHE A 139 18.83 -16.77 1.11
C PHE A 139 18.88 -18.22 1.57
N ALA A 140 18.79 -19.12 0.59
CA ALA A 140 18.93 -20.55 0.84
C ALA A 140 20.38 -20.88 1.22
N PRO A 141 20.65 -21.96 1.96
CA PRO A 141 22.01 -22.31 2.39
C PRO A 141 23.04 -22.44 1.26
N GLU A 142 22.60 -22.81 0.06
CA GLU A 142 23.41 -22.88 -1.16
C GLU A 142 23.80 -21.50 -1.74
N HIS A 143 23.07 -20.45 -1.38
CA HIS A 143 23.32 -19.07 -1.78
C HIS A 143 24.13 -18.36 -0.70
N ASP A 144 25.45 -18.40 -0.86
CA ASP A 144 26.40 -17.91 0.12
C ASP A 144 26.69 -16.40 0.03
N ALA A 145 27.73 -15.95 0.72
CA ALA A 145 28.18 -14.56 0.69
C ALA A 145 28.64 -14.09 -0.71
N ALA A 146 29.05 -14.99 -1.62
CA ALA A 146 29.42 -14.64 -2.98
C ALA A 146 28.17 -14.30 -3.81
N TYR A 147 27.10 -15.10 -3.68
CA TYR A 147 25.81 -14.79 -4.30
C TYR A 147 25.23 -13.45 -3.80
N ALA A 148 25.30 -13.21 -2.48
CA ALA A 148 24.91 -11.91 -1.92
C ALA A 148 25.76 -10.75 -2.47
N SER A 149 27.08 -10.96 -2.65
CA SER A 149 27.97 -9.97 -3.26
C SER A 149 27.53 -9.62 -4.68
N GLU A 150 27.25 -10.63 -5.50
CA GLU A 150 26.82 -10.46 -6.89
C GLU A 150 25.57 -9.56 -6.97
N LEU A 151 24.53 -9.86 -6.19
CA LEU A 151 23.29 -9.08 -6.20
C LEU A 151 23.49 -7.65 -5.68
N LEU A 152 24.31 -7.47 -4.64
CA LEU A 152 24.59 -6.14 -4.07
C LEU A 152 25.45 -5.28 -5.01
N GLU A 153 26.40 -5.89 -5.72
CA GLU A 153 27.21 -5.24 -6.74
C GLU A 153 26.38 -4.77 -7.94
N GLU A 154 25.30 -5.47 -8.30
CA GLU A 154 24.35 -4.97 -9.30
C GLU A 154 23.75 -3.62 -8.90
N PHE A 155 23.37 -3.44 -7.63
CA PHE A 155 22.84 -2.14 -7.16
C PHE A 155 23.90 -1.03 -7.20
N VAL A 156 25.17 -1.37 -6.94
CA VAL A 156 26.29 -0.42 -7.09
C VAL A 156 26.46 -0.02 -8.56
N ASN A 157 26.43 -1.00 -9.46
CA ASN A 157 26.55 -0.79 -10.91
C ASN A 157 25.37 0.03 -11.47
N GLU A 158 24.16 -0.19 -10.95
CA GLU A 158 22.94 0.58 -11.25
C GLU A 158 22.92 1.96 -10.57
N LYS A 159 23.93 2.29 -9.75
CA LYS A 159 24.07 3.54 -8.98
C LYS A 159 22.96 3.74 -7.93
N LEU A 160 22.34 2.67 -7.48
CA LEU A 160 21.32 2.68 -6.42
C LEU A 160 21.94 2.56 -5.03
N ALA A 161 23.05 1.83 -4.90
CA ALA A 161 23.79 1.66 -3.65
C ALA A 161 25.25 2.12 -3.78
N ASP A 162 25.89 2.37 -2.64
CA ASP A 162 27.35 2.48 -2.53
C ASP A 162 27.88 1.33 -1.65
N ASP A 163 29.16 1.01 -1.81
CA ASP A 163 29.90 0.04 -0.99
C ASP A 163 31.00 0.79 -0.23
N GLU A 164 30.95 0.72 1.10
CA GLU A 164 32.02 1.17 1.99
C GLU A 164 32.58 -0.03 2.76
N GLN A 165 33.72 -0.54 2.29
CA GLN A 165 34.47 -1.62 2.97
C GLN A 165 33.67 -2.92 3.17
N GLY A 166 32.81 -3.28 2.21
CA GLY A 166 31.95 -4.46 2.26
C GLY A 166 30.63 -4.25 2.99
N GLN A 167 30.31 -2.99 3.34
CA GLN A 167 28.99 -2.58 3.80
C GLN A 167 28.26 -1.82 2.69
N TYR A 168 27.13 -2.36 2.26
CA TYR A 168 26.30 -1.78 1.20
C TYR A 168 25.16 -0.98 1.81
N PHE A 169 24.88 0.20 1.24
CA PHE A 169 23.79 1.05 1.69
C PHE A 169 23.22 1.87 0.53
N ILE A 170 21.96 2.30 0.65
CA ILE A 170 21.31 3.10 -0.38
C ILE A 170 22.07 4.42 -0.60
N LYS A 171 22.31 4.74 -1.87
CA LYS A 171 23.05 5.95 -2.25
C LYS A 171 22.28 7.21 -1.89
N GLN A 172 20.98 7.24 -2.20
CA GLN A 172 20.10 8.38 -1.98
C GLN A 172 18.85 7.95 -1.20
N THR A 173 18.44 8.79 -0.23
CA THR A 173 17.22 8.62 0.57
C THR A 173 16.10 9.50 0.02
N ASP A 174 15.72 9.26 -1.24
CA ASP A 174 14.71 10.04 -1.96
C ASP A 174 13.38 9.29 -2.14
N ALA A 175 13.27 8.04 -1.70
CA ALA A 175 12.09 7.20 -1.94
C ALA A 175 10.78 7.84 -1.44
N PHE A 176 10.79 8.47 -0.26
CA PHE A 176 9.61 9.15 0.28
C PHE A 176 9.22 10.37 -0.56
N THR A 177 10.21 11.17 -0.97
CA THR A 177 9.98 12.34 -1.81
C THR A 177 9.46 11.93 -3.19
N ARG A 178 10.05 10.91 -3.82
CA ARG A 178 9.56 10.36 -5.09
C ARG A 178 8.13 9.82 -4.97
N GLY A 179 7.81 9.14 -3.86
CA GLY A 179 6.46 8.67 -3.58
C GLY A 179 5.43 9.80 -3.56
N LEU A 180 5.79 10.98 -3.02
CA LEU A 180 4.93 12.17 -2.99
C LEU A 180 4.74 12.86 -4.36
N GLU A 181 5.50 12.49 -5.39
CA GLU A 181 5.35 13.07 -6.74
C GLU A 181 4.17 12.48 -7.53
N LEU A 182 3.47 11.48 -6.98
CA LEU A 182 2.25 10.95 -7.56
C LEU A 182 1.17 12.06 -7.65
N PRO A 183 0.48 12.23 -8.80
CA PRO A 183 -0.52 13.28 -8.99
C PRO A 183 -1.62 13.27 -7.93
N GLU A 184 -2.06 12.08 -7.51
CA GLU A 184 -3.11 11.89 -6.50
C GLU A 184 -2.68 12.39 -5.12
N LEU A 185 -1.38 12.46 -4.85
CA LEU A 185 -0.83 12.91 -3.57
C LEU A 185 -0.48 14.39 -3.56
N PHE A 186 -0.77 15.15 -4.62
CA PHE A 186 -0.41 16.55 -4.75
C PHE A 186 -0.86 17.43 -3.57
N GLN A 187 -2.10 17.25 -3.10
CA GLN A 187 -2.62 18.01 -1.95
C GLN A 187 -1.82 17.70 -0.68
N ILE A 188 -1.58 16.41 -0.40
CA ILE A 188 -0.79 15.97 0.75
C ILE A 188 0.65 16.49 0.67
N LYS A 189 1.26 16.46 -0.51
CA LYS A 189 2.59 17.05 -0.76
C LYS A 189 2.61 18.52 -0.37
N ASN A 190 1.63 19.31 -0.79
CA ASN A 190 1.55 20.73 -0.44
C ASN A 190 1.40 20.94 1.07
N ASP A 191 0.55 20.16 1.74
CA ASP A 191 0.39 20.23 3.19
C ASP A 191 1.69 19.88 3.93
N MET A 192 2.40 18.85 3.47
CA MET A 192 3.70 18.45 4.00
C MET A 192 4.75 19.55 3.84
N MET A 193 4.76 20.26 2.71
CA MET A 193 5.67 21.39 2.46
C MET A 193 5.34 22.62 3.31
N GLN A 194 4.06 22.83 3.62
CA GLN A 194 3.60 23.93 4.48
C GLN A 194 3.75 23.62 5.97
N THR A 195 3.88 22.35 6.34
CA THR A 195 4.17 21.91 7.70
C THR A 195 5.54 22.43 8.09
N ARG A 196 5.57 23.46 8.92
CA ARG A 196 6.83 24.08 9.40
C ARG A 196 7.66 23.03 10.12
N ARG A 197 8.72 22.57 9.47
CA ARG A 197 9.85 21.94 10.16
C ARG A 197 10.64 23.07 10.78
N ALA A 198 10.85 23.06 12.09
CA ALA A 198 11.88 23.94 12.63
C ALA A 198 13.22 23.48 12.01
N THR A 199 14.05 24.39 11.52
CA THR A 199 15.29 24.06 10.78
C THR A 199 16.26 23.17 11.57
N ASN A 200 16.05 23.03 12.89
CA ASN A 200 16.82 22.20 13.82
C ASN A 200 15.94 21.22 14.62
N GLU A 201 14.77 20.84 14.11
CA GLU A 201 13.93 19.85 14.79
C GLU A 201 14.62 18.48 14.74
N ILE A 202 15.02 17.98 15.92
CA ILE A 202 15.55 16.63 16.07
C ILE A 202 14.34 15.73 16.35
N TYR A 203 13.97 14.90 15.37
CA TYR A 203 12.99 13.84 15.58
C TYR A 203 13.65 12.68 16.31
N LEU A 204 12.96 12.16 17.32
CA LEU A 204 13.36 10.93 17.99
C LEU A 204 12.73 9.72 17.28
N PRO A 205 13.36 8.53 17.29
CA PRO A 205 12.82 7.34 16.63
C PRO A 205 11.37 7.00 17.02
N ASN A 206 10.96 7.28 18.26
CA ASN A 206 9.61 7.00 18.77
C ASN A 206 8.58 8.12 18.51
N ASP A 207 8.99 9.26 17.92
CA ASP A 207 8.05 10.37 17.66
C ASP A 207 6.93 10.01 16.67
N PRO A 208 7.21 9.34 15.53
CA PRO A 208 6.17 8.90 14.61
C PRO A 208 5.08 8.09 15.28
N ASP A 209 5.43 7.03 16.01
CA ASP A 209 4.46 6.13 16.66
C ASP A 209 3.56 6.89 17.64
N ARG A 210 4.17 7.72 18.50
CA ARG A 210 3.42 8.57 19.44
C ARG A 210 2.45 9.53 18.73
N LEU A 211 2.84 10.07 17.58
CA LEU A 211 2.00 10.97 16.79
C LEU A 211 0.86 10.22 16.09
N PHE A 212 1.12 9.03 15.55
CA PHE A 212 0.10 8.21 14.92
C PHE A 212 -0.88 7.61 15.92
N ASP A 213 -0.44 7.19 17.10
CA ASP A 213 -1.31 6.74 18.19
C ASP A 213 -2.32 7.84 18.58
N LYS A 214 -1.83 9.07 18.76
CA LYS A 214 -2.69 10.23 18.98
C LYS A 214 -3.63 10.50 17.81
N ALA A 215 -3.14 10.35 16.57
CA ALA A 215 -3.98 10.54 15.40
C ALA A 215 -5.14 9.54 15.37
N VAL A 216 -4.90 8.27 15.73
CA VAL A 216 -5.91 7.22 15.84
C VAL A 216 -6.91 7.53 16.96
N GLU A 217 -6.44 7.97 18.13
CA GLU A 217 -7.29 8.38 19.25
C GLU A 217 -8.26 9.50 18.83
N TRP A 218 -7.73 10.56 18.22
CA TRP A 218 -8.53 11.72 17.79
C TRP A 218 -9.49 11.41 16.64
N ARG A 219 -9.23 10.41 15.81
CA ARG A 219 -10.05 10.11 14.61
C ARG A 219 -11.54 9.94 14.94
N ARG A 220 -11.87 9.49 16.15
CA ARG A 220 -13.25 9.26 16.59
C ARG A 220 -13.99 10.53 16.99
N THR A 221 -13.28 11.55 17.43
CA THR A 221 -13.87 12.73 18.09
C THR A 221 -13.52 14.04 17.38
N ASN A 222 -12.31 14.15 16.82
CA ASN A 222 -11.79 15.35 16.18
C ASN A 222 -10.88 15.01 14.98
N PHE A 223 -11.46 15.06 13.78
CA PHE A 223 -10.72 14.80 12.53
C PHE A 223 -9.60 15.82 12.26
N GLU A 224 -9.74 17.07 12.71
CA GLU A 224 -8.71 18.09 12.46
C GLU A 224 -7.47 17.86 13.34
N ALA A 225 -7.67 17.53 14.62
CA ALA A 225 -6.58 17.10 15.50
C ALA A 225 -5.93 15.80 14.99
N SER A 226 -6.74 14.83 14.55
CA SER A 226 -6.25 13.58 13.96
C SER A 226 -5.37 13.83 12.73
N ALA A 227 -5.84 14.65 11.79
CA ALA A 227 -5.09 15.01 10.59
C ALA A 227 -3.78 15.73 10.93
N ASN A 228 -3.79 16.69 11.85
CA ASN A 228 -2.58 17.41 12.25
C ASN A 228 -1.53 16.49 12.88
N CYS A 229 -1.94 15.56 13.76
CA CYS A 229 -1.03 14.57 14.34
C CYS A 229 -0.46 13.63 13.27
N ALA A 230 -1.29 13.12 12.36
CA ALA A 230 -0.84 12.25 11.28
C ALA A 230 0.16 12.94 10.33
N LEU A 231 -0.09 14.21 9.98
CA LEU A 231 0.80 15.01 9.14
C LEU A 231 2.15 15.25 9.81
N GLN A 232 2.15 15.58 11.10
CA GLN A 232 3.38 15.69 11.90
C GLN A 232 4.12 14.36 11.99
N GLY A 233 3.40 13.24 12.14
CA GLY A 233 4.00 11.90 12.12
C GLY A 233 4.69 11.59 10.79
N CYS A 234 4.06 11.94 9.66
CA CYS A 234 4.68 11.82 8.33
C CYS A 234 5.92 12.73 8.20
N ALA A 235 5.87 13.95 8.74
CA ALA A 235 7.01 14.86 8.73
C ALA A 235 8.19 14.31 9.56
N ALA A 236 7.90 13.72 10.72
CA ALA A 236 8.89 13.04 11.55
C ALA A 236 9.51 11.84 10.82
N LEU A 237 8.70 10.99 10.17
CA LEU A 237 9.19 9.88 9.35
C LEU A 237 10.14 10.36 8.24
N MET A 238 9.76 11.42 7.50
CA MET A 238 10.64 11.99 6.48
C MET A 238 11.94 12.55 7.07
N GLY A 239 11.88 13.15 8.26
CA GLY A 239 13.07 13.66 8.96
C GLY A 239 14.03 12.54 9.35
N LEU A 240 13.52 11.48 9.99
CA LEU A 240 14.31 10.30 10.36
C LEU A 240 14.85 9.56 9.12
N TYR A 241 14.06 9.46 8.05
CA TYR A 241 14.49 8.87 6.79
C TYR A 241 15.65 9.65 6.15
N ALA A 242 15.60 10.98 6.18
CA ALA A 242 16.70 11.83 5.72
C ALA A 242 17.96 11.68 6.60
N GLN A 243 17.79 11.37 7.89
CA GLN A 243 18.87 11.05 8.82
C GLN A 243 19.43 9.62 8.64
N ARG A 244 18.88 8.83 7.70
CA ARG A 244 19.23 7.43 7.45
C ARG A 244 18.96 6.51 8.63
N GLU A 245 17.91 6.79 9.40
CA GLU A 245 17.44 5.88 10.45
C GLU A 245 17.01 4.55 9.82
N PRO A 246 17.56 3.40 10.29
CA PRO A 246 17.27 2.09 9.73
C PRO A 246 15.85 1.62 10.06
N GLY A 247 15.28 0.77 9.21
CA GLY A 247 13.94 0.19 9.39
C GLY A 247 12.80 1.04 8.81
N LEU A 248 13.08 2.25 8.32
CA LEU A 248 12.07 3.15 7.76
C LEU A 248 11.84 2.88 6.27
N GLY A 249 10.88 2.01 5.97
CA GLY A 249 10.45 1.70 4.60
C GLY A 249 9.33 2.61 4.06
N THR A 250 9.12 2.57 2.75
CA THR A 250 8.02 3.29 2.06
C THR A 250 6.64 2.84 2.49
N ASP A 251 6.48 1.57 2.87
CA ASP A 251 5.21 1.00 3.33
C ASP A 251 4.65 1.71 4.57
N GLY A 252 5.50 1.91 5.59
CA GLY A 252 5.13 2.65 6.80
C GLY A 252 4.77 4.10 6.51
N PHE A 253 5.52 4.74 5.59
CA PHE A 253 5.23 6.10 5.16
C PHE A 253 3.89 6.20 4.42
N HIS A 254 3.59 5.28 3.49
CA HIS A 254 2.30 5.22 2.79
C HIS A 254 1.12 5.00 3.75
N TRP A 255 1.29 4.15 4.77
CA TRP A 255 0.29 4.01 5.83
C TRP A 255 0.06 5.32 6.59
N GLY A 256 1.12 6.05 6.91
CA GLY A 256 1.04 7.37 7.53
C GLY A 256 0.27 8.38 6.67
N LEU A 257 0.60 8.45 5.37
CA LEU A 257 -0.09 9.31 4.40
C LEU A 257 -1.56 8.92 4.25
N ALA A 258 -1.90 7.63 4.20
CA ALA A 258 -3.29 7.17 4.14
C ALA A 258 -4.06 7.52 5.43
N THR A 259 -3.41 7.40 6.58
CA THR A 259 -3.95 7.84 7.87
C THR A 259 -4.26 9.34 7.86
N TYR A 260 -3.35 10.17 7.34
CA TYR A 260 -3.59 11.61 7.16
C TYR A 260 -4.74 11.89 6.20
N ALA A 261 -4.69 11.31 4.99
CA ALA A 261 -5.66 11.51 3.93
C ALA A 261 -7.09 11.20 4.40
N SER A 262 -7.29 10.07 5.09
CA SER A 262 -8.60 9.69 5.61
C SER A 262 -9.19 10.71 6.61
N ALA A 263 -8.37 11.21 7.54
CA ALA A 263 -8.80 12.21 8.50
C ALA A 263 -9.10 13.56 7.83
N ARG A 264 -8.23 13.98 6.91
CA ARG A 264 -8.35 15.26 6.21
C ARG A 264 -9.54 15.29 5.24
N ALA A 265 -9.80 14.18 4.54
CA ALA A 265 -11.03 13.99 3.76
C ALA A 265 -12.29 14.19 4.63
N GLY A 266 -12.29 13.63 5.85
CA GLY A 266 -13.38 13.82 6.82
C GLY A 266 -13.58 15.28 7.26
N VAL A 267 -12.49 16.04 7.46
CA VAL A 267 -12.56 17.48 7.75
C VAL A 267 -13.23 18.23 6.60
N SER A 268 -12.75 18.02 5.37
CA SER A 268 -13.26 18.71 4.18
C SER A 268 -14.71 18.33 3.86
N PHE A 269 -15.06 17.05 4.04
CA PHE A 269 -16.43 16.58 3.91
C PHE A 269 -17.38 17.32 4.86
N ARG A 270 -17.02 17.45 6.15
CA ARG A 270 -17.82 18.19 7.15
C ARG A 270 -17.94 19.67 6.82
N LYS A 271 -16.92 20.27 6.20
CA LYS A 271 -16.93 21.67 5.73
C LYS A 271 -17.73 21.86 4.44
N ARG A 272 -18.31 20.80 3.85
CA ARG A 272 -19.00 20.80 2.56
C ARG A 272 -18.13 21.32 1.41
N ASP A 273 -16.86 20.93 1.43
CA ASP A 273 -15.91 21.17 0.35
C ASP A 273 -15.67 19.86 -0.43
N PRO A 274 -16.53 19.52 -1.41
CA PRO A 274 -16.47 18.24 -2.10
C PRO A 274 -15.17 18.06 -2.89
N GLN A 275 -14.66 19.11 -3.55
CA GLN A 275 -13.44 19.03 -4.36
C GLN A 275 -12.22 18.67 -3.52
N THR A 276 -12.04 19.36 -2.39
CA THR A 276 -10.94 19.04 -1.47
C THR A 276 -11.14 17.67 -0.82
N ALA A 277 -12.37 17.32 -0.44
CA ALA A 277 -12.65 16.01 0.16
C ALA A 277 -12.34 14.85 -0.82
N GLN A 278 -12.79 14.96 -2.08
CA GLN A 278 -12.53 14.00 -3.14
C GLN A 278 -11.03 13.81 -3.36
N GLY A 279 -10.25 14.90 -3.41
CA GLY A 279 -8.78 14.83 -3.54
C GLY A 279 -8.12 13.95 -2.46
N TYR A 280 -8.44 14.17 -1.19
CA TYR A 280 -7.90 13.33 -0.11
C TYR A 280 -8.46 11.91 -0.08
N TYR A 281 -9.72 11.68 -0.47
CA TYR A 281 -10.25 10.33 -0.61
C TYR A 281 -9.53 9.56 -1.72
N LEU A 282 -9.32 10.17 -2.89
CA LEU A 282 -8.57 9.55 -4.00
C LEU A 282 -7.13 9.27 -3.60
N ALA A 283 -6.46 10.19 -2.88
CA ALA A 283 -5.14 9.96 -2.30
C ALA A 283 -5.13 8.75 -1.35
N PHE A 284 -6.16 8.63 -0.49
CA PHE A 284 -6.32 7.46 0.38
C PHE A 284 -6.49 6.16 -0.43
N PHE A 285 -7.37 6.14 -1.42
CA PHE A 285 -7.62 4.93 -2.23
C PHE A 285 -6.43 4.55 -3.10
N ARG A 286 -5.64 5.52 -3.56
CA ARG A 286 -4.37 5.30 -4.26
C ARG A 286 -3.39 4.53 -3.39
N LEU A 287 -3.29 4.87 -2.11
CA LEU A 287 -2.40 4.22 -1.14
C LEU A 287 -2.94 2.88 -0.60
N MET A 288 -4.24 2.61 -0.78
CA MET A 288 -4.94 1.43 -0.25
C MET A 288 -5.07 0.32 -1.29
N GLN A 289 -3.95 -0.31 -1.61
CA GLN A 289 -3.88 -1.41 -2.58
C GLN A 289 -3.85 -2.76 -1.87
N GLU A 290 -4.65 -3.72 -2.33
CA GLU A 290 -4.76 -5.00 -1.63
C GLU A 290 -3.42 -5.75 -1.58
N GLY A 291 -2.97 -6.07 -0.37
CA GLY A 291 -1.71 -6.75 -0.12
C GLY A 291 -0.63 -5.84 0.47
N ASP A 292 -0.73 -4.54 0.28
CA ASP A 292 0.20 -3.57 0.85
C ASP A 292 -0.04 -3.34 2.35
N TYR A 293 0.97 -2.78 3.02
CA TYR A 293 0.93 -2.54 4.47
C TYR A 293 -0.25 -1.65 4.91
N ALA A 294 -0.47 -0.54 4.21
CA ALA A 294 -1.57 0.38 4.50
C ALA A 294 -2.94 -0.32 4.41
N TRP A 295 -3.11 -1.21 3.43
CA TRP A 295 -4.31 -2.01 3.29
C TRP A 295 -4.57 -2.87 4.53
N GLU A 296 -3.59 -3.66 4.97
CA GLU A 296 -3.76 -4.55 6.12
C GLU A 296 -4.12 -3.78 7.40
N MET A 297 -3.59 -2.56 7.55
CA MET A 297 -3.80 -1.74 8.75
C MET A 297 -5.11 -0.93 8.72
N LEU A 298 -5.54 -0.46 7.55
CA LEU A 298 -6.66 0.48 7.42
C LEU A 298 -7.90 -0.12 6.72
N ARG A 299 -7.87 -1.39 6.30
CA ARG A 299 -9.02 -2.09 5.68
C ARG A 299 -10.35 -1.91 6.44
N PRO A 300 -10.40 -1.92 7.80
CA PRO A 300 -11.66 -1.72 8.52
C PRO A 300 -12.33 -0.36 8.26
N LEU A 301 -11.57 0.66 7.84
CA LEU A 301 -12.10 1.99 7.52
C LEU A 301 -12.69 2.07 6.11
N LEU A 302 -12.34 1.12 5.23
CA LEU A 302 -12.61 1.18 3.80
C LEU A 302 -14.11 1.31 3.47
N PRO A 303 -15.04 0.53 4.08
CA PRO A 303 -16.47 0.67 3.77
C PRO A 303 -17.03 2.05 4.12
N SER A 304 -16.66 2.58 5.29
CA SER A 304 -17.10 3.93 5.69
C SER A 304 -16.53 4.99 4.75
N LEU A 305 -15.22 4.97 4.49
CA LEU A 305 -14.58 5.97 3.64
C LEU A 305 -15.10 5.91 2.19
N MET A 306 -15.35 4.72 1.65
CA MET A 306 -15.95 4.57 0.32
C MET A 306 -17.36 5.15 0.27
N SER A 307 -18.18 4.93 1.30
CA SER A 307 -19.53 5.50 1.36
C SER A 307 -19.49 7.03 1.45
N TYR A 308 -18.62 7.60 2.27
CA TYR A 308 -18.45 9.06 2.35
C TYR A 308 -17.85 9.67 1.07
N PHE A 309 -16.95 8.97 0.40
CA PHE A 309 -16.42 9.39 -0.89
C PHE A 309 -17.53 9.57 -1.91
N TRP A 310 -18.40 8.57 -2.11
CA TRP A 310 -19.54 8.70 -3.02
C TRP A 310 -20.50 9.80 -2.59
N MET A 311 -20.74 9.94 -1.27
CA MET A 311 -21.59 11.02 -0.75
C MET A 311 -21.06 12.43 -1.02
N THR A 312 -19.78 12.62 -1.39
CA THR A 312 -19.26 13.96 -1.75
C THR A 312 -20.06 14.60 -2.88
N ILE A 313 -20.53 13.80 -3.84
CA ILE A 313 -21.33 14.29 -4.97
C ILE A 313 -22.63 14.94 -4.53
N THR A 314 -23.20 14.51 -3.40
CA THR A 314 -24.44 15.08 -2.87
C THR A 314 -24.22 16.51 -2.35
N HIS A 315 -23.03 16.84 -1.86
CA HIS A 315 -22.69 18.20 -1.48
C HIS A 315 -22.56 19.10 -2.71
N GLU A 316 -21.91 18.59 -3.77
CA GLU A 316 -21.74 19.30 -5.05
C GLU A 316 -23.08 19.56 -5.74
N LEU A 317 -23.97 18.57 -5.78
CA LEU A 317 -25.28 18.66 -6.41
C LEU A 317 -26.39 19.18 -5.48
N HIS A 318 -26.06 19.52 -4.24
CA HIS A 318 -27.00 19.97 -3.20
C HIS A 318 -28.17 18.99 -2.95
N LEU A 319 -27.90 17.69 -3.07
CA LEU A 319 -28.86 16.61 -2.84
C LEU A 319 -28.93 16.22 -1.36
N ARG A 320 -30.08 15.67 -0.94
CA ARG A 320 -30.27 15.11 0.40
C ARG A 320 -30.66 13.64 0.31
N ILE A 321 -29.77 12.76 0.74
CA ILE A 321 -30.02 11.33 0.81
C ILE A 321 -30.50 10.98 2.22
N GLN A 322 -31.80 10.79 2.40
CA GLN A 322 -32.40 10.59 3.73
C GLN A 322 -32.00 9.26 4.39
N SER A 323 -31.64 8.25 3.60
CA SER A 323 -31.27 6.92 4.06
C SER A 323 -29.81 6.81 4.55
N PHE A 324 -28.98 7.84 4.39
CA PHE A 324 -27.56 7.76 4.71
C PHE A 324 -27.31 7.93 6.21
N THR A 325 -26.71 6.93 6.85
CA THR A 325 -26.43 6.91 8.30
C THR A 325 -24.94 6.94 8.65
N GLY A 326 -24.07 7.16 7.66
CA GLY A 326 -22.60 7.09 7.83
C GLY A 326 -22.03 5.68 8.03
N HIS A 327 -22.91 4.69 8.20
CA HIS A 327 -22.60 3.27 8.35
C HIS A 327 -23.26 2.42 7.24
N SER A 328 -23.96 3.08 6.30
CA SER A 328 -24.55 2.44 5.13
C SER A 328 -23.49 1.69 4.34
N ALA A 329 -23.85 0.55 3.74
CA ALA A 329 -22.92 -0.15 2.89
C ALA A 329 -22.61 0.70 1.64
N PRO A 330 -21.38 0.61 1.07
CA PRO A 330 -21.02 1.38 -0.11
C PRO A 330 -21.97 1.19 -1.30
N GLY A 331 -22.34 -0.05 -1.63
CA GLY A 331 -23.29 -0.35 -2.69
C GLY A 331 -24.67 0.27 -2.46
N GLU A 332 -25.19 0.21 -1.23
CA GLU A 332 -26.46 0.86 -0.87
C GLU A 332 -26.38 2.38 -0.99
N THR A 333 -25.25 2.96 -0.58
CA THR A 333 -24.99 4.40 -0.68
C THR A 333 -25.01 4.85 -2.14
N VAL A 334 -24.32 4.12 -3.03
CA VAL A 334 -24.33 4.42 -4.47
C VAL A 334 -25.73 4.30 -5.05
N MET A 335 -26.46 3.23 -4.78
CA MET A 335 -27.82 3.05 -5.30
C MET A 335 -28.76 4.16 -4.82
N ALA A 336 -28.65 4.57 -3.55
CA ALA A 336 -29.43 5.67 -2.99
C ALA A 336 -29.10 7.01 -3.65
N ILE A 337 -27.83 7.28 -3.96
CA ILE A 337 -27.42 8.49 -4.68
C ILE A 337 -27.98 8.47 -6.11
N VAL A 338 -27.71 7.39 -6.86
CA VAL A 338 -28.07 7.27 -8.28
C VAL A 338 -29.57 7.44 -8.52
N ARG A 339 -30.40 6.96 -7.58
CA ARG A 339 -31.85 7.16 -7.60
C ARG A 339 -32.26 8.64 -7.67
N GLU A 340 -31.50 9.52 -7.01
CA GLU A 340 -31.79 10.95 -6.91
C GLU A 340 -31.12 11.79 -8.02
N LEU A 341 -30.29 11.17 -8.89
CA LEU A 341 -29.55 11.89 -9.93
C LEU A 341 -30.41 12.18 -11.18
N ASN A 342 -30.38 13.44 -11.61
CA ASN A 342 -30.74 13.84 -12.97
C ASN A 342 -29.58 13.58 -13.95
N ASP A 343 -29.75 13.91 -15.24
CA ASP A 343 -28.72 13.62 -16.26
C ASP A 343 -27.38 14.31 -15.99
N PHE A 344 -27.40 15.58 -15.61
CA PHE A 344 -26.18 16.30 -15.21
C PHE A 344 -25.47 15.63 -14.01
N GLY A 345 -26.24 15.20 -13.01
CA GLY A 345 -25.70 14.49 -11.86
C GLY A 345 -25.11 13.13 -12.21
N ARG A 346 -25.67 12.43 -13.21
CA ARG A 346 -25.14 11.17 -13.72
C ARG A 346 -23.81 11.36 -14.44
N ASP A 347 -23.66 12.44 -15.21
CA ASP A 347 -22.39 12.77 -15.85
C ASP A 347 -21.31 13.04 -14.80
N LYS A 348 -21.63 13.82 -13.76
CA LYS A 348 -20.72 14.03 -12.61
C LYS A 348 -20.39 12.77 -11.84
N PHE A 349 -21.36 11.86 -11.68
CA PHE A 349 -21.12 10.58 -11.04
C PHE A 349 -20.18 9.70 -11.86
N ALA A 350 -20.33 9.70 -13.19
CA ALA A 350 -19.44 8.97 -14.09
C ALA A 350 -18.00 9.53 -14.07
N GLU A 351 -17.83 10.86 -14.04
CA GLU A 351 -16.52 11.50 -13.83
C GLU A 351 -15.88 11.01 -12.51
N LEU A 352 -16.62 11.07 -11.40
CA LEU A 352 -16.15 10.62 -10.08
C LEU A 352 -15.79 9.12 -10.07
N ALA A 353 -16.54 8.29 -10.79
CA ALA A 353 -16.25 6.87 -10.92
C ALA A 353 -14.98 6.61 -11.75
N SER A 354 -14.74 7.38 -12.81
CA SER A 354 -13.52 7.33 -13.61
C SER A 354 -12.30 7.73 -12.78
N ASP A 355 -12.40 8.80 -11.99
CA ASP A 355 -11.34 9.23 -11.09
C ASP A 355 -11.01 8.13 -10.07
N PHE A 356 -12.03 7.50 -9.49
CA PHE A 356 -11.84 6.39 -8.56
C PHE A 356 -11.22 5.16 -9.23
N ALA A 357 -11.66 4.81 -10.44
CA ALA A 357 -11.09 3.70 -11.21
C ALA A 357 -9.60 3.91 -11.50
N SER A 358 -9.20 5.15 -11.84
CA SER A 358 -7.81 5.49 -12.16
C SER A 358 -6.86 5.24 -10.98
N VAL A 359 -7.35 5.37 -9.75
CA VAL A 359 -6.54 5.16 -8.53
C VAL A 359 -6.70 3.76 -7.94
N ASN A 360 -7.87 3.13 -8.10
CA ASN A 360 -8.18 1.83 -7.51
C ASN A 360 -9.32 1.07 -8.23
N ALA A 361 -9.08 0.65 -9.47
CA ALA A 361 -10.02 -0.16 -10.26
C ALA A 361 -10.47 -1.46 -9.56
N ALA A 362 -9.61 -2.09 -8.75
CA ALA A 362 -9.94 -3.31 -8.02
C ALA A 362 -11.04 -3.09 -6.97
N GLN A 363 -11.00 -1.98 -6.23
CA GLN A 363 -12.08 -1.61 -5.32
C GLN A 363 -13.36 -1.26 -6.06
N LEU A 364 -13.27 -0.65 -7.24
CA LEU A 364 -14.45 -0.34 -8.05
C LEU A 364 -15.16 -1.62 -8.50
N ARG A 365 -14.39 -2.63 -8.94
CA ARG A 365 -14.94 -3.95 -9.26
C ARG A 365 -15.59 -4.64 -8.06
N THR A 366 -14.98 -4.51 -6.88
CA THR A 366 -15.55 -5.06 -5.64
C THR A 366 -16.89 -4.40 -5.30
N LEU A 367 -16.98 -3.08 -5.49
CA LEU A 367 -18.23 -2.34 -5.32
C LEU A 367 -19.30 -2.74 -6.36
N ILE A 368 -18.91 -2.91 -7.63
CA ILE A 368 -19.80 -3.41 -8.69
C ILE A 368 -20.34 -4.79 -8.30
N ALA A 369 -19.48 -5.73 -7.92
CA ALA A 369 -19.89 -7.07 -7.48
C ALA A 369 -20.82 -7.03 -6.25
N GLN A 370 -20.60 -6.09 -5.31
CA GLN A 370 -21.51 -5.88 -4.19
C GLN A 370 -22.91 -5.43 -4.66
N ILE A 371 -22.98 -4.54 -5.65
CA ILE A 371 -24.24 -4.03 -6.21
C ILE A 371 -24.93 -5.11 -7.05
N GLU A 372 -24.20 -5.92 -7.81
CA GLU A 372 -24.73 -7.05 -8.58
C GLU A 372 -25.42 -8.10 -7.68
N ALA A 373 -24.88 -8.32 -6.48
CA ALA A 373 -25.47 -9.21 -5.49
C ALA A 373 -26.74 -8.66 -4.80
N ALA A 374 -27.05 -7.36 -4.98
CA ALA A 374 -28.25 -6.75 -4.41
C ALA A 374 -29.52 -7.13 -5.21
N PRO A 375 -30.72 -7.01 -4.62
CA PRO A 375 -31.98 -7.26 -5.32
C PRO A 375 -32.13 -6.36 -6.57
N ALA A 376 -32.68 -6.94 -7.64
CA ALA A 376 -32.86 -6.25 -8.90
C ALA A 376 -33.77 -5.01 -8.77
N ALA A 377 -33.24 -3.83 -9.11
CA ALA A 377 -33.97 -2.56 -9.07
C ALA A 377 -33.50 -1.59 -10.18
N PRO A 378 -34.32 -0.62 -10.61
CA PRO A 378 -33.91 0.37 -11.63
C PRO A 378 -32.63 1.14 -11.26
N GLU A 379 -32.51 1.55 -9.99
CA GLU A 379 -31.33 2.24 -9.46
C GLU A 379 -30.08 1.35 -9.46
N GLN A 380 -30.23 0.05 -9.24
CA GLN A 380 -29.14 -0.91 -9.32
C GLN A 380 -28.60 -0.99 -10.75
N GLN A 381 -29.48 -1.18 -11.75
CA GLN A 381 -29.07 -1.24 -13.16
C GLN A 381 -28.39 0.04 -13.62
N MET A 382 -28.90 1.20 -13.18
CA MET A 382 -28.29 2.49 -13.48
C MET A 382 -26.91 2.63 -12.82
N ALA A 383 -26.78 2.25 -11.55
CA ALA A 383 -25.51 2.28 -10.83
C ALA A 383 -24.46 1.39 -11.51
N LEU A 384 -24.83 0.15 -11.86
CA LEU A 384 -23.97 -0.77 -12.59
C LEU A 384 -23.51 -0.19 -13.92
N LYS A 385 -24.42 0.41 -14.70
CA LYS A 385 -24.08 1.05 -15.97
C LYS A 385 -23.05 2.17 -15.80
N LEU A 386 -23.25 3.06 -14.83
CA LEU A 386 -22.36 4.21 -14.59
C LEU A 386 -20.99 3.78 -14.08
N LEU A 387 -20.93 2.83 -13.14
CA LEU A 387 -19.66 2.35 -12.57
C LEU A 387 -18.89 1.48 -13.57
N ALA A 388 -19.57 0.62 -14.33
CA ALA A 388 -18.91 -0.26 -15.30
C ALA A 388 -18.31 0.51 -16.48
N SER A 389 -18.85 1.69 -16.84
CA SER A 389 -18.26 2.54 -17.89
C SER A 389 -16.93 3.20 -17.49
N ALA A 390 -16.55 3.14 -16.21
CA ALA A 390 -15.31 3.71 -15.70
C ALA A 390 -14.13 2.71 -15.69
N LEU A 391 -14.39 1.42 -15.95
CA LEU A 391 -13.39 0.35 -16.08
C LEU A 391 -13.11 0.06 -17.56
#